data_AF-A0A415KRU6-F1
#
_entry.id   AF-A0A415KRU6-F1
#
_cell.length_a   1.000
_cell.length_b   1.000
_cell.length_c   1.000
_cell.angle_alpha   90.00
_cell.angle_beta   90.00
_cell.angle_gamma   90.00
#
_symmetry.space_group_name_H-M   'P 1'
#
loop_
_entity.id
_entity.type
_entity.pdbx_description
1 polymer ?
#
loop_
_entity_poly.entity_id
_entity_poly.type
_entity_poly.pdbx_seq_one_letter_code
_entity_poly.pdbx_strand_id
1 'polypeptide(L)'
;MSKRKRIIALLVGVILLAGTAGTLAWLSVTGVLVNQFGIGSVTPSVQETLNGNVKSDVKAQNTGTAPAYIRAAVDIYWQDGNGARLWEEPKEEPKEEADYEIAWSVADASDANSADNWVKASDGFYYWTSPVAPGAETGVLINRVTELKATEGRNLVVDISTQAVQATPDEAVHDAWGCSVENDVLVPPHGGA
;
A
#
# COMPACT_ATOMS: atom_id res chain seq x y z
N MET A 1 61.65 14.20 -49.38
CA MET A 1 60.23 14.02 -49.81
C MET A 1 59.82 15.20 -50.69
N SER A 2 59.27 14.96 -51.89
CA SER A 2 58.76 16.04 -52.74
C SER A 2 57.49 16.67 -52.15
N LYS A 3 57.20 17.94 -52.47
CA LYS A 3 56.05 18.70 -51.93
C LYS A 3 54.72 17.93 -52.03
N ARG A 4 54.51 17.20 -53.13
CA ARG A 4 53.32 16.34 -53.34
C ARG A 4 53.21 15.21 -52.32
N LYS A 5 54.32 14.55 -51.94
CA LYS A 5 54.32 13.45 -50.95
C LYS A 5 54.01 13.95 -49.54
N ARG A 6 54.41 15.18 -49.19
CA ARG A 6 54.08 15.82 -47.90
C ARG A 6 52.60 16.20 -47.79
N ILE A 7 52.01 16.71 -48.87
CA ILE A 7 50.58 17.05 -48.92
C ILE A 7 49.72 15.80 -48.79
N ILE A 8 50.09 14.71 -49.49
CA ILE A 8 49.36 13.43 -49.40
C ILE A 8 49.45 12.86 -47.99
N ALA A 9 50.62 12.89 -47.35
CA ALA A 9 50.78 12.41 -45.97
C ALA A 9 49.93 13.21 -44.97
N LEU A 10 49.83 14.53 -45.15
CA LEU A 10 48.96 15.39 -44.34
C LEU A 10 47.48 15.06 -44.53
N LEU A 11 47.03 14.87 -45.77
CA LEU A 11 45.63 14.52 -46.06
C LEU A 11 45.25 13.16 -45.48
N VAL A 12 46.12 12.16 -45.61
CA VAL A 12 45.90 10.83 -45.01
C VAL A 12 45.87 10.90 -43.48
N GLY A 13 46.75 11.70 -42.87
CA GLY A 13 46.75 11.92 -41.42
C GLY A 13 45.47 12.58 -40.91
N VAL A 14 44.94 13.58 -41.63
CA VAL A 14 43.68 14.25 -41.27
C VAL A 14 42.49 13.30 -41.37
N ILE A 15 42.43 12.47 -42.40
CA ILE A 15 41.36 11.48 -42.59
C ILE A 15 41.38 10.42 -41.46
N LEU A 16 42.57 9.95 -41.08
CA LEU A 16 42.72 8.99 -39.98
C LEU A 16 42.28 9.58 -38.62
N LEU A 17 42.64 10.83 -38.33
CA LEU A 17 42.26 11.51 -37.09
C LEU A 17 40.75 11.81 -37.02
N ALA A 18 40.12 12.17 -38.15
CA ALA A 18 38.68 12.40 -38.23
C ALA A 18 37.88 11.10 -38.02
N GLY A 19 38.37 9.96 -38.55
CA GLY A 19 37.74 8.65 -38.36
C GLY A 19 37.74 8.17 -36.91
N THR A 20 38.82 8.44 -36.17
CA THR A 20 38.90 8.10 -34.73
C THR A 20 38.05 9.00 -33.84
N ALA A 21 37.88 10.28 -34.19
CA ALA A 21 37.02 11.19 -33.43
C ALA A 21 35.53 10.92 -33.64
N GLY A 22 35.11 10.58 -34.87
CA GLY A 22 33.72 10.24 -35.18
C GLY A 22 33.25 8.93 -34.53
N THR A 23 34.13 7.93 -34.43
CA THR A 23 33.82 6.64 -33.77
C THR A 23 33.71 6.78 -32.25
N LEU A 24 34.55 7.63 -31.62
CA LEU A 24 34.44 7.93 -30.19
C LEU A 24 33.14 8.69 -29.87
N ALA A 25 32.72 9.65 -30.69
CA ALA A 25 31.44 10.35 -30.50
C ALA A 25 30.23 9.42 -30.65
N TRP A 26 30.26 8.50 -31.62
CA TRP A 26 29.20 7.51 -31.83
C TRP A 26 29.10 6.51 -30.66
N LEU A 27 30.22 6.07 -30.10
CA LEU A 27 30.26 5.19 -28.92
C LEU A 27 29.92 5.93 -27.61
N SER A 28 30.17 7.24 -27.53
CA SER A 28 29.81 8.06 -26.36
C SER A 28 28.30 8.36 -26.29
N VAL A 29 27.57 8.21 -27.40
CA VAL A 29 26.11 8.30 -27.49
C VAL A 29 25.47 6.91 -27.42
N THR A 30 26.09 5.97 -26.71
CA THR A 30 25.30 4.92 -26.06
C THR A 30 24.85 5.48 -24.71
N GLY A 31 23.91 6.42 -24.76
CA GLY A 31 23.10 6.73 -23.59
C GLY A 31 22.48 5.42 -23.16
N VAL A 32 23.00 4.82 -22.09
CA VAL A 32 22.43 3.59 -21.56
C VAL A 32 21.02 3.98 -21.18
N LEU A 33 20.05 3.54 -21.98
CA LEU A 33 18.66 3.49 -21.56
C LEU A 33 18.65 2.42 -20.46
N VAL A 34 19.11 2.80 -19.27
CA VAL A 34 19.04 1.94 -18.09
C VAL A 34 17.55 1.73 -17.89
N ASN A 35 17.07 0.54 -18.25
CA ASN A 35 15.79 0.08 -17.76
C ASN A 35 15.98 -0.09 -16.25
N GLN A 36 15.71 0.98 -15.51
CA GLN A 36 15.63 0.91 -14.06
C GLN A 36 14.44 0.01 -13.77
N PHE A 37 14.70 -1.29 -13.60
CA PHE A 37 13.77 -2.19 -12.95
C PHE A 37 13.70 -1.76 -11.49
N GLY A 38 12.95 -0.69 -11.22
CA GLY A 38 12.51 -0.37 -9.89
C GLY A 38 11.57 -1.49 -9.46
N ILE A 39 11.99 -2.30 -8.50
CA ILE A 39 11.08 -3.24 -7.86
C ILE A 39 10.08 -2.37 -7.09
N GLY A 40 8.80 -2.43 -7.48
CA GLY A 40 7.72 -1.83 -6.73
C GLY A 40 7.72 -2.40 -5.31
N SER A 41 7.78 -1.52 -4.31
CA SER A 41 7.54 -1.89 -2.91
C SER A 41 6.09 -1.59 -2.59
N VAL A 42 5.48 -2.43 -1.77
CA VAL A 42 4.20 -2.15 -1.11
C VAL A 42 4.44 -2.12 0.39
N THR A 43 4.07 -1.02 1.04
CA THR A 43 4.31 -0.83 2.47
C THR A 43 3.14 -0.06 3.05
N PRO A 44 2.11 -0.74 3.56
CA PRO A 44 0.98 -0.07 4.16
C PRO A 44 1.37 0.45 5.54
N SER A 45 0.79 1.57 5.94
CA SER A 45 0.89 2.13 7.29
C SER A 45 -0.50 2.56 7.76
N VAL A 46 -0.76 2.46 9.06
CA VAL A 46 -2.01 2.94 9.65
C VAL A 46 -1.86 4.42 9.98
N GLN A 47 -2.82 5.22 9.52
CA GLN A 47 -2.96 6.61 9.91
C GLN A 47 -4.17 6.70 10.85
N GLU A 48 -3.97 7.23 12.05
CA GLU A 48 -5.02 7.36 13.06
C GLU A 48 -4.78 8.58 13.94
N THR A 49 -5.85 9.12 14.52
CA THR A 49 -5.77 10.18 15.52
C THR A 49 -6.18 9.61 16.87
N LEU A 50 -5.37 9.86 17.91
CA LEU A 50 -5.68 9.50 19.28
C LEU A 50 -5.82 10.76 20.13
N ASN A 51 -7.04 11.03 20.61
CA ASN A 51 -7.36 12.15 21.48
C ASN A 51 -7.94 11.63 22.80
N GLY A 52 -7.08 11.47 23.80
CA GLY A 52 -7.47 10.86 25.07
C GLY A 52 -7.83 9.39 24.88
N ASN A 53 -9.07 9.00 25.20
CA ASN A 53 -9.59 7.64 25.04
C ASN A 53 -10.37 7.43 23.72
N VAL A 54 -10.28 8.38 22.80
CA VAL A 54 -10.97 8.32 21.51
C VAL A 54 -9.94 8.13 20.40
N LYS A 55 -10.06 7.02 19.67
CA LYS A 55 -9.33 6.78 18.41
C LYS A 55 -10.24 7.14 17.25
N SER A 56 -9.78 7.95 16.30
CA SER A 56 -10.58 8.39 15.14
C SER A 56 -9.78 8.42 13.84
N ASP A 57 -10.52 8.55 12.74
CA ASP A 57 -9.97 8.76 11.39
C ASP A 57 -8.96 7.68 10.97
N VAL A 58 -9.26 6.42 11.31
CA VAL A 58 -8.38 5.29 11.02
C VAL A 58 -8.42 5.00 9.52
N LYS A 59 -7.27 5.09 8.87
CA LYS A 59 -7.05 4.84 7.44
C LYS A 59 -5.79 4.01 7.21
N ALA A 60 -5.63 3.48 6.01
CA ALA A 60 -4.36 2.95 5.56
C ALA A 60 -3.71 3.89 4.53
N GLN A 61 -2.40 4.07 4.60
CA GLN A 61 -1.61 4.78 3.61
C GLN A 61 -0.64 3.81 2.93
N ASN A 62 -0.54 3.90 1.60
CA ASN A 62 0.50 3.19 0.86
C ASN A 62 1.79 4.03 0.86
N THR A 63 2.76 3.67 1.70
CA THR A 63 4.10 4.29 1.73
C THR A 63 5.10 3.62 0.78
N GLY A 64 4.63 2.63 0.02
CA GLY A 64 5.40 1.94 -1.01
C GLY A 64 5.63 2.79 -2.27
N THR A 65 6.19 2.16 -3.30
CA THR A 65 6.55 2.79 -4.58
C THR A 65 5.70 2.33 -5.76
N ALA A 66 4.78 1.37 -5.55
CA ALA A 66 3.83 0.90 -6.55
C ALA A 66 2.38 0.95 -6.02
N PRO A 67 1.38 1.08 -6.90
CA PRO A 67 -0.03 0.96 -6.52
C PRO A 67 -0.29 -0.41 -5.86
N ALA A 68 -1.10 -0.42 -4.81
CA ALA A 68 -1.34 -1.63 -4.02
C ALA A 68 -2.80 -1.72 -3.57
N TYR A 69 -3.35 -2.93 -3.58
CA TYR A 69 -4.54 -3.25 -2.81
C TYR A 69 -4.17 -3.42 -1.35
N ILE A 70 -5.02 -2.96 -0.44
CA ILE A 70 -4.77 -2.98 1.00
C ILE A 70 -5.92 -3.69 1.70
N ARG A 71 -5.58 -4.56 2.65
CA ARG A 71 -6.52 -5.12 3.62
C ARG A 71 -6.06 -4.84 5.05
N ALA A 72 -7.00 -4.83 5.99
CA ALA A 72 -6.77 -4.62 7.40
C ALA A 72 -7.40 -5.73 8.24
N ALA A 73 -6.71 -6.13 9.30
CA ALA A 73 -7.31 -6.85 10.42
C ALA A 73 -7.41 -5.90 11.61
N VAL A 74 -8.54 -5.96 12.30
CA VAL A 74 -8.82 -5.16 13.49
C VAL A 74 -9.02 -6.12 14.66
N ASP A 75 -8.20 -5.97 15.70
CA ASP A 75 -8.28 -6.74 16.94
C ASP A 75 -8.57 -5.77 18.09
N ILE A 76 -9.56 -6.10 18.92
CA ILE A 76 -10.01 -5.26 20.03
C ILE A 76 -9.88 -6.07 21.30
N TYR A 77 -9.05 -5.61 22.24
CA TYR A 77 -8.74 -6.36 23.45
C TYR A 77 -8.44 -5.45 24.63
N TRP A 78 -8.55 -6.01 25.83
CA TRP A 78 -8.12 -5.36 27.06
C TRP A 78 -6.62 -5.56 27.28
N GLN A 79 -5.92 -4.50 27.68
CA GLN A 79 -4.51 -4.53 28.05
C GLN A 79 -4.31 -4.02 29.47
N ASP A 80 -3.51 -4.71 30.28
CA ASP A 80 -3.20 -4.26 31.64
C ASP A 80 -2.19 -3.10 31.67
N GLY A 81 -1.97 -2.53 32.87
CA GLY A 81 -1.00 -1.45 33.08
C GLY A 81 0.47 -1.81 32.79
N ASN A 82 0.80 -3.10 32.64
CA ASN A 82 2.15 -3.57 32.28
C ASN A 82 2.28 -3.84 30.77
N GLY A 83 1.21 -3.73 30.01
CA GLY A 83 1.19 -3.97 28.57
C GLY A 83 0.78 -5.38 28.15
N ALA A 84 0.35 -6.25 29.08
CA ALA A 84 -0.09 -7.60 28.75
C ALA A 84 -1.55 -7.62 28.29
N ARG A 85 -1.83 -8.37 27.21
CA ARG A 85 -3.20 -8.66 26.76
C ARG A 85 -3.92 -9.50 27.82
N LEU A 86 -5.09 -9.04 28.22
CA LEU A 86 -5.99 -9.75 29.11
C LEU A 86 -6.87 -10.73 28.32
N TRP A 87 -7.33 -11.78 29.00
CA TRP A 87 -8.16 -12.83 28.40
C TRP A 87 -9.64 -12.42 28.23
N GLU A 88 -10.11 -11.49 29.06
CA GLU A 88 -11.46 -10.96 28.94
C GLU A 88 -11.59 -10.16 27.64
N GLU A 89 -12.66 -10.42 26.88
CA GLU A 89 -12.94 -9.70 25.64
C GLU A 89 -13.79 -8.46 25.92
N PRO A 90 -13.43 -7.29 25.37
CA PRO A 90 -14.29 -6.12 25.40
C PRO A 90 -15.61 -6.38 24.66
N LYS A 91 -16.72 -5.90 25.21
CA LYS A 91 -18.05 -6.10 24.63
C LYS A 91 -18.50 -4.87 23.85
N GLU A 92 -18.98 -5.07 22.62
CA GLU A 92 -19.68 -4.05 21.83
C GLU A 92 -21.20 -4.06 22.07
N GLU A 93 -21.74 -5.22 22.43
CA GLU A 93 -23.18 -5.47 22.58
C GLU A 93 -23.46 -6.34 23.83
N PRO A 94 -24.65 -6.19 24.45
CA PRO A 94 -25.68 -5.18 24.16
C PRO A 94 -25.23 -3.76 24.54
N LYS A 95 -25.67 -2.72 23.83
CA LYS A 95 -25.28 -1.31 24.08
C LYS A 95 -25.34 -0.83 25.54
N GLU A 96 -26.26 -1.34 26.35
CA GLU A 96 -26.39 -1.03 27.79
C GLU A 96 -25.19 -1.53 28.62
N GLU A 97 -24.57 -2.62 28.17
CA GLU A 97 -23.44 -3.29 28.81
C GLU A 97 -22.12 -3.12 28.04
N ALA A 98 -22.14 -2.42 26.91
CA ALA A 98 -20.99 -2.25 26.06
C ALA A 98 -19.84 -1.55 26.79
N ASP A 99 -18.64 -2.07 26.58
CA ASP A 99 -17.38 -1.50 27.04
C ASP A 99 -16.90 -0.38 26.12
N TYR A 100 -17.23 -0.49 24.83
CA TYR A 100 -16.84 0.47 23.80
C TYR A 100 -17.93 0.68 22.76
N GLU A 101 -17.85 1.82 22.07
CA GLU A 101 -18.63 2.12 20.89
C GLU A 101 -17.70 2.32 19.70
N ILE A 102 -17.99 1.67 18.58
CA ILE A 102 -17.25 1.79 17.33
C ILE A 102 -18.17 2.23 16.19
N ALA A 103 -17.75 3.26 15.46
CA ALA A 103 -18.40 3.76 14.27
C ALA A 103 -17.57 3.39 13.04
N TRP A 104 -18.01 2.37 12.31
CA TRP A 104 -17.38 1.90 11.08
C TRP A 104 -17.73 2.77 9.87
N SER A 105 -16.82 2.83 8.90
CA SER A 105 -17.06 3.36 7.54
C SER A 105 -16.91 2.23 6.53
N VAL A 106 -17.61 1.13 6.78
CA VAL A 106 -17.59 -0.08 5.97
C VAL A 106 -18.89 -0.15 5.19
N ALA A 107 -18.79 -0.39 3.89
CA ALA A 107 -19.92 -0.49 2.99
C ALA A 107 -20.77 -1.73 3.27
N ASP A 108 -22.06 -1.61 2.99
CA ASP A 108 -23.00 -2.72 3.09
C ASP A 108 -22.67 -3.81 2.06
N ALA A 109 -23.13 -5.04 2.31
CA ALA A 109 -22.86 -6.18 1.43
C ALA A 109 -23.33 -5.95 -0.02
N SER A 110 -24.37 -5.13 -0.24
CA SER A 110 -24.84 -4.74 -1.57
C SER A 110 -23.86 -3.85 -2.34
N ASP A 111 -22.99 -3.14 -1.63
CA ASP A 111 -22.00 -2.21 -2.16
C ASP A 111 -20.58 -2.81 -2.17
N ALA A 112 -20.45 -4.11 -1.85
CA ALA A 112 -19.16 -4.79 -1.71
C ALA A 112 -18.31 -4.80 -3.00
N ASN A 113 -18.94 -4.55 -4.15
CA ASN A 113 -18.34 -4.51 -5.48
C ASN A 113 -18.24 -3.09 -6.05
N SER A 114 -18.33 -2.06 -5.19
CA SER A 114 -18.18 -0.66 -5.57
C SER A 114 -16.77 -0.16 -5.24
N ALA A 115 -16.18 0.60 -6.17
CA ALA A 115 -14.88 1.24 -5.99
C ALA A 115 -14.88 2.19 -4.78
N ASP A 116 -13.71 2.40 -4.19
CA ASP A 116 -13.44 3.38 -3.13
C ASP A 116 -14.23 3.14 -1.84
N ASN A 117 -14.38 1.88 -1.45
CA ASN A 117 -15.05 1.49 -0.21
C ASN A 117 -14.21 0.51 0.61
N TRP A 118 -14.39 0.56 1.93
CA TRP A 118 -13.99 -0.55 2.81
C TRP A 118 -15.11 -1.58 2.86
N VAL A 119 -14.76 -2.85 2.74
CA VAL A 119 -15.73 -3.95 2.77
C VAL A 119 -15.23 -5.04 3.71
N LYS A 120 -16.10 -5.57 4.56
CA LYS A 120 -15.75 -6.69 5.44
C LYS A 120 -15.99 -8.00 4.71
N ALA A 121 -14.95 -8.80 4.55
CA ALA A 121 -15.04 -10.11 3.91
C ALA A 121 -15.30 -11.23 4.92
N SER A 122 -15.62 -12.41 4.40
CA SER A 122 -15.95 -13.59 5.20
C SER A 122 -14.77 -14.18 5.98
N ASP A 123 -13.55 -13.86 5.56
CA ASP A 123 -12.30 -14.23 6.23
C ASP A 123 -12.00 -13.38 7.47
N GLY A 124 -12.85 -12.38 7.78
CA GLY A 124 -12.69 -11.48 8.91
C GLY A 124 -11.82 -10.25 8.63
N PHE A 125 -11.24 -10.12 7.43
CA PHE A 125 -10.48 -8.94 7.03
C PHE A 125 -11.38 -7.87 6.40
N TYR A 126 -10.91 -6.63 6.47
CA TYR A 126 -11.50 -5.48 5.80
C TYR A 126 -10.65 -5.15 4.58
N TYR A 127 -11.26 -5.03 3.41
CA TYR A 127 -10.57 -4.77 2.14
C TYR A 127 -10.94 -3.39 1.62
N TRP A 128 -9.95 -2.65 1.12
CA TRP A 128 -10.20 -1.44 0.34
C TRP A 128 -10.33 -1.83 -1.13
N THR A 129 -11.45 -1.45 -1.76
CA THR A 129 -11.85 -2.00 -3.06
C THR A 129 -11.13 -1.38 -4.27
N SER A 130 -10.33 -0.32 -4.07
CA SER A 130 -9.55 0.33 -5.14
C SER A 130 -8.04 0.19 -4.92
N PRO A 131 -7.21 0.22 -5.97
CA PRO A 131 -5.77 0.31 -5.78
C PRO A 131 -5.39 1.66 -5.17
N VAL A 132 -4.51 1.64 -4.16
CA VAL A 132 -3.99 2.84 -3.49
C VAL A 132 -2.65 3.21 -4.12
N ALA A 133 -2.58 4.39 -4.74
CA ALA A 133 -1.35 4.89 -5.34
C ALA A 133 -0.24 5.16 -4.29
N PRO A 134 1.05 5.18 -4.68
CA PRO A 134 2.14 5.58 -3.80
C PRO A 134 1.89 6.94 -3.13
N GLY A 135 2.02 7.00 -1.81
CA GLY A 135 1.78 8.17 -0.98
C GLY A 135 0.31 8.48 -0.68
N ALA A 136 -0.64 7.80 -1.34
CA ALA A 136 -2.06 8.01 -1.14
C ALA A 136 -2.61 7.23 0.06
N GLU A 137 -3.78 7.66 0.53
CA GLU A 137 -4.55 7.05 1.62
C GLU A 137 -5.83 6.40 1.09
N THR A 138 -6.32 5.40 1.80
CA THR A 138 -7.68 4.89 1.66
C THR A 138 -8.70 5.91 2.18
N GLY A 139 -9.98 5.62 1.98
CA GLY A 139 -11.04 6.16 2.81
C GLY A 139 -10.89 5.75 4.28
N VAL A 140 -11.72 6.32 5.15
CA VAL A 140 -11.77 5.99 6.58
C VAL A 140 -12.32 4.58 6.76
N LEU A 141 -11.63 3.72 7.51
CA LEU A 141 -12.11 2.41 7.93
C LEU A 141 -12.94 2.52 9.22
N ILE A 142 -12.41 3.27 10.19
CA ILE A 142 -13.06 3.50 11.49
C ILE A 142 -13.14 5.02 11.72
N ASN A 143 -14.36 5.55 11.76
CA ASN A 143 -14.59 6.97 12.06
C ASN A 143 -14.19 7.28 13.50
N ARG A 144 -14.62 6.41 14.42
CA ARG A 144 -14.38 6.61 15.85
C ARG A 144 -14.50 5.30 16.62
N VAL A 145 -13.62 5.11 17.59
CA VAL A 145 -13.79 4.17 18.69
C VAL A 145 -13.63 4.93 20.01
N THR A 146 -14.55 4.69 20.93
CA THR A 146 -14.54 5.31 22.26
C THR A 146 -14.77 4.24 23.32
N GLU A 147 -13.89 4.19 24.33
CA GLU A 147 -14.15 3.44 25.56
C GLU A 147 -15.26 4.14 26.36
N LEU A 148 -16.36 3.44 26.62
CA LEU A 148 -17.55 3.99 27.28
C LEU A 148 -17.39 4.06 28.80
N LYS A 149 -16.59 3.15 29.38
CA LYS A 149 -16.36 3.04 30.82
C LYS A 149 -14.87 2.85 31.07
N ALA A 150 -14.22 3.88 31.62
CA ALA A 150 -12.85 3.76 32.10
C ALA A 150 -12.77 2.64 33.16
N THR A 151 -12.02 1.58 32.87
CA THR A 151 -11.84 0.50 33.84
C THR A 151 -10.49 0.64 34.55
N GLU A 152 -10.49 0.75 35.87
CA GLU A 152 -9.25 0.85 36.63
C GLU A 152 -8.33 -0.36 36.37
N GLY A 153 -7.07 -0.07 36.00
CA GLY A 153 -6.03 -1.09 35.82
C GLY A 153 -5.97 -1.74 34.44
N ARG A 154 -6.86 -1.38 33.50
CA ARG A 154 -6.81 -1.83 32.09
C ARG A 154 -7.16 -0.71 31.12
N ASN A 155 -6.75 -0.86 29.87
CA ASN A 155 -7.07 0.05 28.77
C ASN A 155 -7.65 -0.73 27.60
N LEU A 156 -8.62 -0.15 26.91
CA LEU A 156 -9.11 -0.68 25.64
C LEU A 156 -8.05 -0.46 24.56
N VAL A 157 -7.62 -1.52 23.89
CA VAL A 157 -6.71 -1.44 22.75
C VAL A 157 -7.47 -1.86 21.50
N VAL A 158 -7.40 -1.00 20.49
CA VAL A 158 -7.87 -1.27 19.13
C VAL A 158 -6.62 -1.34 18.27
N ASP A 159 -6.16 -2.54 17.96
CA ASP A 159 -5.00 -2.77 17.12
C ASP A 159 -5.42 -2.98 15.67
N ILE A 160 -4.75 -2.29 14.75
CA ILE A 160 -5.03 -2.36 13.32
C ILE A 160 -3.74 -2.80 12.64
N SER A 161 -3.78 -3.98 12.02
CA SER A 161 -2.69 -4.47 11.18
C SER A 161 -3.10 -4.40 9.72
N THR A 162 -2.22 -3.89 8.87
CA THR A 162 -2.48 -3.73 7.44
C THR A 162 -1.55 -4.61 6.62
N GLN A 163 -2.07 -5.09 5.49
CA GLN A 163 -1.33 -5.88 4.52
C GLN A 163 -1.60 -5.31 3.13
N ALA A 164 -0.60 -5.37 2.26
CA ALA A 164 -0.72 -4.86 0.91
C ALA A 164 -0.15 -5.84 -0.12
N VAL A 165 -0.77 -5.84 -1.29
CA VAL A 165 -0.32 -6.59 -2.47
C VAL A 165 -0.30 -5.63 -3.65
N GLN A 166 0.72 -5.72 -4.49
CA GLN A 166 0.85 -4.84 -5.66
C GLN A 166 -0.37 -5.03 -6.58
N ALA A 167 -0.94 -3.93 -7.06
CA ALA A 167 -2.19 -3.94 -7.83
C ALA A 167 -2.02 -4.46 -9.26
N THR A 168 -0.80 -4.62 -9.74
CA THR A 168 -0.53 -5.15 -11.09
C THR A 168 0.58 -6.19 -11.02
N PRO A 169 0.37 -7.37 -11.62
CA PRO A 169 -0.86 -7.79 -12.31
C PRO A 169 -1.98 -8.23 -11.34
N ASP A 170 -3.23 -8.27 -11.80
CA ASP A 170 -4.40 -8.59 -10.95
C ASP A 170 -4.31 -9.98 -10.32
N GLU A 171 -3.61 -10.92 -10.96
CA GLU A 171 -3.39 -12.26 -10.40
C GLU A 171 -2.65 -12.23 -9.06
N ALA A 172 -1.90 -11.16 -8.74
CA ALA A 172 -1.18 -11.06 -7.48
C ALA A 172 -2.12 -11.08 -6.26
N VAL A 173 -3.27 -10.39 -6.33
CA VAL A 173 -4.26 -10.40 -5.23
C VAL A 173 -5.08 -11.68 -5.20
N HIS A 174 -5.32 -12.29 -6.35
CA HIS A 174 -5.93 -13.61 -6.44
C HIS A 174 -5.06 -14.66 -5.74
N ASP A 175 -3.78 -14.72 -6.06
CA ASP A 175 -2.87 -15.74 -5.52
C ASP A 175 -2.58 -15.52 -4.04
N ALA A 176 -2.52 -14.26 -3.60
CA ALA A 176 -2.25 -13.93 -2.20
C ALA A 176 -3.48 -14.12 -1.29
N TRP A 177 -4.67 -13.68 -1.73
CA TRP A 177 -5.84 -13.51 -0.87
C TRP A 177 -7.11 -14.19 -1.39
N GLY A 178 -7.09 -14.78 -2.58
CA GLY A 178 -8.27 -15.37 -3.21
C GLY A 178 -9.30 -14.33 -3.69
N CYS A 179 -8.87 -13.09 -3.91
CA CYS A 179 -9.73 -12.03 -4.46
C CYS A 179 -9.81 -12.09 -5.99
N SER A 180 -10.82 -11.46 -6.57
CA SER A 180 -10.89 -11.16 -8.00
C SER A 180 -10.79 -9.65 -8.23
N VAL A 181 -10.47 -9.22 -9.44
CA VAL A 181 -10.54 -7.82 -9.85
C VAL A 181 -11.49 -7.69 -11.03
N GLU A 182 -12.51 -6.85 -10.91
CA GLU A 182 -13.51 -6.59 -11.93
C GLU A 182 -13.59 -5.10 -12.20
N ASN A 183 -13.26 -4.66 -13.42
CA ASN A 183 -13.23 -3.23 -13.79
C ASN A 183 -12.41 -2.37 -12.80
N ASP A 184 -11.19 -2.81 -12.47
CA ASP A 184 -10.28 -2.21 -11.49
C ASP A 184 -10.76 -2.23 -10.02
N VAL A 185 -11.92 -2.85 -9.74
CA VAL A 185 -12.47 -3.00 -8.39
C VAL A 185 -12.12 -4.38 -7.83
N LEU A 186 -11.52 -4.40 -6.64
CA LEU A 186 -11.24 -5.63 -5.91
C LEU A 186 -12.53 -6.22 -5.36
N VAL A 187 -12.78 -7.48 -5.67
CA VAL A 187 -13.88 -8.30 -5.15
C VAL A 187 -13.28 -9.29 -4.13
N PRO A 188 -13.46 -9.06 -2.82
CA PRO A 188 -12.93 -9.93 -1.78
C PRO A 188 -13.66 -11.28 -1.72
N PRO A 189 -13.07 -12.30 -1.07
CA PRO A 189 -13.72 -13.59 -0.88
C PRO A 189 -15.04 -13.45 -0.10
N HIS A 190 -16.16 -13.63 -0.80
CA HIS A 190 -17.47 -13.76 -0.20
C HIS A 190 -17.64 -15.18 0.32
N GLY A 191 -18.06 -15.31 1.58
CA GLY A 191 -18.39 -16.61 2.15
C GLY A 191 -19.56 -17.17 1.36
N GLY A 192 -19.39 -18.34 0.75
CA GLY A 192 -20.52 -19.04 0.16
C GLY A 192 -21.61 -19.24 1.22
N ALA A 193 -22.84 -18.86 0.87
CA ALA A 193 -24.02 -19.12 1.67
C ALA A 193 -24.22 -20.63 1.93
#